data_AF-A0ABD6S7A9-F1
#
_entry.id   AF-A0ABD6S7A9-F1
#
_cell.length_a   1.000
_cell.length_b   1.000
_cell.length_c   1.000
_cell.angle_alpha   90.00
_cell.angle_beta   90.00
_cell.angle_gamma   90.00
#
_symmetry.space_group_name_H-M   'P 1'
#
loop_
_entity.id
_entity.type
_entity.pdbx_description
1 polymer ?
#
loop_
_entity_poly.entity_id
_entity_poly.type
_entity_poly.pdbx_seq_one_letter_code
_entity_poly.pdbx_strand_id
1 'polypeptide(L)'
;MQEQALQVIANMLKLQGRVMFVSQTRIGAYRGVHNVQRFIPQTSHVLFGQEKELHDSGILGGELHSYFNCFPYTEQRIRDYWTLVGLATKFNYISLCAPKISLRRELWLIWQEKQIGGFVTLTADSVAKAVETVQQDFAVMGRGDLRNVAFLLDTIVEVGEDGSVQGVYTLKYLDGEIQIVKKNLDDVKVRSAV
;
A
#
# COMPACT_ATOMS: atom_id res chain seq x y z
N MET A 1 -1.39 7.62 -20.49
CA MET A 1 -1.19 6.31 -19.84
C MET A 1 -0.90 6.46 -18.35
N GLN A 2 0.11 7.24 -17.96
CA GLN A 2 0.46 7.48 -16.55
C GLN A 2 -0.70 8.03 -15.70
N GLU A 3 -1.37 9.10 -16.15
CA GLU A 3 -2.50 9.68 -15.41
C GLU A 3 -3.69 8.72 -15.27
N GLN A 4 -3.99 7.93 -16.29
CA GLN A 4 -5.00 6.87 -16.23
C GLN A 4 -4.64 5.81 -15.20
N ALA A 5 -3.37 5.40 -15.12
CA ALA A 5 -2.91 4.46 -14.10
C ALA A 5 -3.09 5.03 -12.69
N LEU A 6 -2.70 6.30 -12.47
CA LEU A 6 -2.87 6.99 -11.20
C LEU A 6 -4.35 7.10 -10.80
N GLN A 7 -5.24 7.42 -11.75
CA GLN A 7 -6.67 7.49 -11.50
C GLN A 7 -7.27 6.11 -11.14
N VAL A 8 -6.84 5.05 -11.80
CA VAL A 8 -7.26 3.67 -11.47
C VAL A 8 -6.82 3.31 -10.05
N ILE A 9 -5.58 3.60 -9.68
CA ILE A 9 -5.05 3.31 -8.34
C ILE A 9 -5.82 4.13 -7.29
N ALA A 10 -6.08 5.42 -7.56
CA ALA A 10 -6.84 6.27 -6.67
C ALA A 10 -8.30 5.82 -6.51
N ASN A 11 -8.93 5.32 -7.57
CA ASN A 11 -10.28 4.73 -7.50
C ASN A 11 -10.28 3.45 -6.65
N MET A 12 -9.24 2.60 -6.74
CA MET A 12 -9.10 1.44 -5.85
C MET A 12 -8.97 1.88 -4.38
N LEU A 13 -8.14 2.90 -4.13
CA LEU A 13 -8.00 3.49 -2.80
C LEU A 13 -9.27 4.21 -2.32
N LYS A 14 -10.17 4.66 -3.20
CA LYS A 14 -11.48 5.20 -2.83
C LYS A 14 -12.44 4.10 -2.37
N LEU A 15 -12.32 2.90 -2.93
CA LEU A 15 -13.16 1.73 -2.65
C LEU A 15 -12.62 0.84 -1.53
N GLN A 16 -11.81 1.40 -0.62
CA GLN A 16 -11.16 0.70 0.50
C GLN A 16 -10.21 -0.41 0.05
N GLY A 17 -9.67 -0.31 -1.16
CA GLY A 17 -8.65 -1.22 -1.66
C GLY A 17 -7.35 -1.14 -0.86
N ARG A 18 -6.67 -2.28 -0.78
CA ARG A 18 -5.36 -2.46 -0.16
C ARG A 18 -4.30 -2.50 -1.25
N VAL A 19 -3.51 -1.43 -1.33
CA VAL A 19 -2.55 -1.21 -2.41
C VAL A 19 -1.12 -1.31 -1.89
N MET A 20 -0.28 -2.09 -2.57
CA MET A 20 1.15 -2.14 -2.28
C MET A 20 1.95 -1.42 -3.36
N PHE A 21 2.71 -0.39 -2.99
CA PHE A 21 3.66 0.27 -3.89
C PHE A 21 5.04 -0.37 -3.73
N VAL A 22 5.61 -0.84 -4.83
CA VAL A 22 6.91 -1.51 -4.88
C VAL A 22 7.86 -0.66 -5.72
N SER A 23 9.04 -0.39 -5.19
CA SER A 23 10.11 0.28 -5.93
C SER A 23 11.47 -0.26 -5.51
N GLN A 24 12.46 -0.19 -6.39
CA GLN A 24 13.84 -0.56 -6.05
C GLN A 24 14.47 0.42 -5.07
N THR A 25 13.95 1.65 -5.00
CA THR A 25 14.42 2.68 -4.06
C THR A 25 13.31 3.09 -3.12
N ARG A 26 13.69 3.50 -1.90
CA ARG A 26 12.74 4.02 -0.93
C ARG A 26 12.03 5.28 -1.45
N ILE A 27 12.80 6.19 -2.06
CA ILE A 27 12.28 7.46 -2.59
C ILE A 27 11.29 7.25 -3.75
N GLY A 28 11.51 6.26 -4.61
CA GLY A 28 10.60 5.95 -5.72
C GLY A 28 9.21 5.55 -5.22
N ALA A 29 9.15 4.69 -4.20
CA ALA A 29 7.86 4.29 -3.63
C ALA A 29 7.12 5.46 -2.98
N TYR A 30 7.82 6.39 -2.33
CA TYR A 30 7.21 7.58 -1.73
C TYR A 30 6.71 8.55 -2.81
N ARG A 31 7.49 8.78 -3.87
CA ARG A 31 7.06 9.59 -5.01
C ARG A 31 5.84 9.01 -5.71
N GLY A 32 5.75 7.68 -5.81
CA GLY A 32 4.54 6.99 -6.29
C GLY A 32 3.30 7.33 -5.48
N VAL A 33 3.40 7.27 -4.15
CA VAL A 33 2.32 7.69 -3.24
C VAL A 33 1.99 9.17 -3.42
N HIS A 34 3.00 10.05 -3.48
CA HIS A 34 2.81 11.49 -3.70
C HIS A 34 2.10 11.81 -5.03
N ASN A 35 2.32 11.01 -6.07
CA ASN A 35 1.64 11.19 -7.35
C ASN A 35 0.18 10.71 -7.30
N VAL A 36 -0.10 9.60 -6.60
CA VAL A 36 -1.46 9.06 -6.47
C VAL A 36 -2.34 9.90 -5.53
N GLN A 37 -1.80 10.43 -4.44
CA GLN A 37 -2.56 11.15 -3.41
C GLN A 37 -3.32 12.39 -3.93
N ARG A 38 -2.91 12.93 -5.07
CA ARG A 38 -3.59 14.04 -5.76
C ARG A 38 -4.97 13.65 -6.29
N PHE A 39 -5.20 12.36 -6.47
CA PHE A 39 -6.44 11.79 -6.99
C PHE A 39 -7.26 11.05 -5.92
N ILE A 40 -6.71 10.87 -4.71
CA ILE A 40 -7.42 10.25 -3.60
C ILE A 40 -8.44 11.26 -3.05
N PRO A 41 -9.74 10.90 -2.94
CA PRO A 41 -10.75 11.81 -2.39
C PRO A 41 -10.44 12.18 -0.94
N GLN A 42 -10.86 13.38 -0.51
CA GLN A 42 -10.76 13.88 0.86
C GLN A 42 -11.42 12.92 1.85
N THR A 43 -10.64 11.99 2.35
CA THR A 43 -11.00 11.03 3.38
C THR A 43 -9.88 11.06 4.41
N SER A 44 -10.22 10.86 5.67
CA SER A 44 -9.24 10.90 6.75
C SER A 44 -8.39 9.63 6.71
N HIS A 45 -7.14 9.75 6.26
CA HIS A 45 -6.21 8.62 6.16
C HIS A 45 -5.21 8.68 7.30
N VAL A 46 -4.97 7.54 7.95
CA VAL A 46 -3.84 7.40 8.88
C VAL A 46 -2.61 7.03 8.08
N LEU A 47 -1.53 7.79 8.24
CA LEU A 47 -0.25 7.51 7.59
C LEU A 47 0.85 7.38 8.62
N PHE A 48 1.53 6.23 8.63
CA PHE A 48 2.76 6.03 9.37
C PHE A 48 3.97 6.15 8.44
N GLY A 49 5.01 6.85 8.90
CA GLY A 49 6.24 7.01 8.13
C GLY A 49 7.32 7.77 8.91
N GLN A 50 8.49 7.95 8.29
CA GLN A 50 9.49 8.87 8.83
C GLN A 50 9.15 10.28 8.38
N GLU A 51 8.85 11.17 9.33
CA GLU A 51 8.33 12.52 9.08
C GLU A 51 9.17 13.31 8.06
N LYS A 52 10.49 13.34 8.26
CA LYS A 52 11.41 14.03 7.33
C LYS A 52 11.25 13.56 5.89
N GLU A 53 11.22 12.25 5.66
CA GLU A 53 11.09 11.70 4.30
C GLU A 53 9.70 11.90 3.70
N LEU A 54 8.66 11.86 4.54
CA LEU A 54 7.30 12.17 4.10
C LEU A 54 7.18 13.64 3.67
N HIS A 55 7.88 14.56 4.34
CA HIS A 55 8.00 15.94 3.90
C HIS A 55 8.84 16.08 2.63
N ASP A 56 10.04 15.48 2.59
CA ASP A 56 10.98 15.58 1.47
C ASP A 56 10.40 14.98 0.17
N SER A 57 9.51 13.98 0.29
CA SER A 57 8.78 13.39 -0.83
C SER A 57 7.52 14.16 -1.24
N GLY A 58 7.13 15.18 -0.49
CA GLY A 58 5.94 15.98 -0.72
C GLY A 58 4.62 15.32 -0.28
N ILE A 59 4.64 14.17 0.40
CA ILE A 59 3.43 13.49 0.90
C ILE A 59 2.70 14.31 1.98
N LEU A 60 3.43 15.16 2.72
CA LEU A 60 2.86 16.05 3.75
C LEU A 60 2.82 17.53 3.33
N GLY A 61 2.79 17.82 2.02
CA GLY A 61 2.71 19.18 1.49
C GLY A 61 1.37 19.87 1.78
N GLY A 62 1.39 21.20 1.95
CA GLY A 62 0.20 21.99 2.32
C GLY A 62 -0.86 22.18 1.22
N GLU A 63 -0.54 21.89 -0.04
CA GLU A 63 -1.45 22.06 -1.19
C GLU A 63 -2.14 20.76 -1.63
N LEU A 64 -2.14 19.72 -0.78
CA LEU A 64 -2.63 18.40 -1.16
C LEU A 64 -4.14 18.24 -1.01
N HIS A 65 -4.74 17.52 -1.96
CA HIS A 65 -6.15 17.16 -1.93
C HIS A 65 -6.52 16.15 -0.83
N SER A 66 -5.57 15.40 -0.27
CA SER A 66 -5.83 14.43 0.80
C SER A 66 -5.17 14.87 2.12
N TYR A 67 -5.90 14.70 3.22
CA TYR A 67 -5.39 14.96 4.57
C TYR A 67 -4.95 13.65 5.21
N PHE A 68 -3.63 13.44 5.27
CA PHE A 68 -3.05 12.38 6.08
C PHE A 68 -2.90 12.85 7.52
N ASN A 69 -3.54 12.14 8.46
CA ASN A 69 -3.16 12.21 9.86
C ASN A 69 -1.86 11.43 10.01
N CYS A 70 -0.74 12.16 9.98
CA CYS A 70 0.58 11.58 10.02
C CYS A 70 0.97 11.17 11.45
N PHE A 71 1.47 9.96 11.60
CA PHE A 71 2.04 9.42 12.82
C PHE A 71 3.50 9.03 12.54
N PRO A 72 4.48 9.78 13.05
CA PRO A 72 5.87 9.42 12.84
C PRO A 72 6.19 8.07 13.50
N TYR A 73 7.06 7.26 12.88
CA TYR A 73 7.62 6.12 13.58
C TYR A 73 8.43 6.60 14.77
N THR A 74 8.13 6.06 15.94
CA THR A 74 8.97 6.26 17.12
C THR A 74 10.10 5.22 17.14
N GLU A 75 11.17 5.45 17.90
CA GLU A 75 12.19 4.40 18.09
C GLU A 75 11.63 3.21 18.90
N GLN A 76 10.54 3.41 19.64
CA GLN A 76 9.95 2.42 20.55
C GLN A 76 8.90 1.55 19.84
N ARG A 77 9.28 0.29 19.55
CA ARG A 77 8.41 -0.70 18.90
C ARG A 77 7.03 -0.84 19.54
N ILE A 78 6.95 -0.90 20.88
CA ILE A 78 5.69 -1.14 21.62
C ILE A 78 4.70 0.01 21.39
N ARG A 79 5.19 1.25 21.35
CA ARG A 79 4.34 2.43 21.20
C ARG A 79 3.72 2.51 19.81
N ASP A 80 4.53 2.34 18.76
CA ASP A 80 4.05 2.37 17.37
C ASP A 80 2.97 1.29 17.15
N TYR A 81 3.20 0.10 17.70
CA TYR A 81 2.28 -1.04 17.61
C TYR A 81 0.91 -0.72 18.22
N TRP A 82 0.86 -0.32 19.49
CA TRP A 82 -0.40 -0.01 20.17
C TRP A 82 -1.12 1.18 19.55
N THR A 83 -0.36 2.15 19.02
CA THR A 83 -0.93 3.27 18.26
C THR A 83 -1.63 2.77 17.00
N LEU A 84 -0.96 1.92 16.20
CA LEU A 84 -1.53 1.32 15.00
C LEU A 84 -2.83 0.56 15.29
N VAL A 85 -2.80 -0.33 16.29
CA VAL A 85 -3.96 -1.14 16.70
C VAL A 85 -5.11 -0.25 17.19
N GLY A 86 -4.80 0.76 18.01
CA GLY A 86 -5.80 1.71 18.50
C GLY A 86 -6.46 2.51 17.39
N LEU A 87 -5.68 3.00 16.42
CA LEU A 87 -6.19 3.74 15.27
C LEU A 87 -7.05 2.86 14.36
N ALA A 88 -6.74 1.56 14.24
CA ALA A 88 -7.54 0.61 13.46
C ALA A 88 -8.97 0.41 13.99
N THR A 89 -9.26 0.86 15.22
CA THR A 89 -10.62 0.86 15.77
C THR A 89 -11.45 2.08 15.35
N LYS A 90 -10.82 3.12 14.80
CA LYS A 90 -11.44 4.41 14.50
C LYS A 90 -11.33 4.82 13.02
N PHE A 91 -10.36 4.29 12.30
CA PHE A 91 -10.07 4.67 10.92
C PHE A 91 -10.23 3.49 9.97
N ASN A 92 -10.87 3.75 8.83
CA ASN A 92 -11.08 2.77 7.77
C ASN A 92 -9.93 2.74 6.73
N TYR A 93 -8.92 3.59 6.93
CA TYR A 93 -7.74 3.68 6.07
C TYR A 93 -6.50 3.83 6.93
N ILE A 94 -5.64 2.82 6.87
CA ILE A 94 -4.32 2.84 7.52
C ILE A 94 -3.27 2.52 6.48
N SER A 95 -2.30 3.42 6.36
CA SER A 95 -1.21 3.33 5.40
C SER A 95 0.15 3.45 6.07
N LEU A 96 1.14 2.69 5.59
CA LEU A 96 2.49 2.66 6.12
C LEU A 96 3.51 2.89 4.99
N CYS A 97 4.35 3.92 5.11
CA CYS A 97 5.51 4.12 4.23
C CYS A 97 6.76 3.48 4.85
N ALA A 98 7.44 2.62 4.08
CA ALA A 98 8.65 1.88 4.46
C ALA A 98 8.61 1.35 5.91
N PRO A 99 7.64 0.49 6.24
CA PRO A 99 7.45 0.03 7.60
C PRO A 99 8.56 -0.89 8.09
N LYS A 100 8.83 -0.81 9.39
CA LYS A 100 9.55 -1.86 10.13
C LYS A 100 8.79 -3.19 9.98
N ILE A 101 9.52 -4.30 9.90
CA ILE A 101 8.95 -5.65 9.72
C ILE A 101 7.83 -5.95 10.73
N SER A 102 8.02 -5.56 11.99
CA SER A 102 7.01 -5.77 13.02
C SER A 102 5.69 -5.06 12.72
N LEU A 103 5.74 -3.77 12.34
CA LEU A 103 4.51 -3.00 12.07
C LEU A 103 3.84 -3.44 10.78
N ARG A 104 4.64 -3.84 9.79
CA ARG A 104 4.13 -4.38 8.53
C ARG A 104 3.31 -5.65 8.76
N ARG A 105 3.81 -6.57 9.59
CA ARG A 105 3.09 -7.81 9.94
C ARG A 105 1.76 -7.53 10.64
N GLU A 106 1.75 -6.55 11.53
CA GLU A 106 0.53 -6.13 12.23
C GLU A 106 -0.46 -5.45 11.29
N LEU A 107 0.03 -4.66 10.31
CA LEU A 107 -0.82 -4.12 9.26
C LEU A 107 -1.51 -5.25 8.46
N TRP A 108 -0.79 -6.32 8.13
CA TRP A 108 -1.39 -7.47 7.44
C TRP A 108 -2.54 -8.09 8.22
N LEU A 109 -2.39 -8.29 9.54
CA LEU A 109 -3.45 -8.80 10.40
C LEU A 109 -4.65 -7.86 10.41
N ILE A 110 -4.41 -6.57 10.63
CA ILE A 110 -5.46 -5.55 10.66
C ILE A 110 -6.24 -5.53 9.34
N TRP A 111 -5.55 -5.55 8.20
CA TRP A 111 -6.17 -5.57 6.87
C TRP A 111 -6.98 -6.85 6.59
N GLN A 112 -6.62 -7.98 7.19
CA GLN A 112 -7.41 -9.21 7.08
C GLN A 112 -8.63 -9.19 7.99
N GLU A 113 -8.50 -8.67 9.20
CA GLU A 113 -9.51 -8.82 10.26
C GLU A 113 -10.53 -7.68 10.29
N LYS A 114 -10.14 -6.47 9.88
CA LYS A 114 -10.96 -5.26 10.03
C LYS A 114 -11.60 -4.76 8.74
N GLN A 115 -11.32 -5.41 7.61
CA GLN A 115 -11.81 -4.98 6.27
C GLN A 115 -11.56 -3.49 5.99
N ILE A 116 -10.40 -2.98 6.41
CA ILE A 116 -10.00 -1.59 6.15
C ILE A 116 -9.06 -1.52 4.95
N GLY A 117 -9.06 -0.36 4.28
CA GLY A 117 -8.21 -0.08 3.14
C GLY A 117 -6.91 0.62 3.52
N GLY A 118 -6.14 0.98 2.51
CA GLY A 118 -4.93 1.77 2.66
C GLY A 118 -3.85 1.36 1.68
N PHE A 119 -2.65 1.88 1.92
CA PHE A 119 -1.49 1.48 1.14
C PHE A 119 -0.28 1.19 2.00
N VAL A 120 0.63 0.42 1.44
CA VAL A 120 1.93 0.15 2.04
C VAL A 120 3.01 0.28 0.99
N THR A 121 4.15 0.87 1.35
CA THR A 121 5.31 0.93 0.45
C THR A 121 6.34 -0.12 0.85
N LEU A 122 6.91 -0.80 -0.15
CA LEU A 122 8.00 -1.75 -0.01
C LEU A 122 9.14 -1.42 -0.97
N THR A 123 10.36 -1.50 -0.44
CA THR A 123 11.57 -1.43 -1.24
C THR A 123 12.02 -2.85 -1.58
N ALA A 124 12.02 -3.20 -2.86
CA ALA A 124 12.40 -4.52 -3.36
C ALA A 124 12.83 -4.43 -4.82
N ASP A 125 13.70 -5.36 -5.25
CA ASP A 125 14.26 -5.39 -6.61
C ASP A 125 13.20 -5.63 -7.70
N SER A 126 12.09 -6.28 -7.32
CA SER A 126 10.96 -6.58 -8.21
C SER A 126 9.67 -6.81 -7.42
N VAL A 127 8.54 -6.81 -8.13
CA VAL A 127 7.24 -7.20 -7.58
C VAL A 127 7.26 -8.62 -7.03
N ALA A 128 7.96 -9.55 -7.69
CA ALA A 128 8.09 -10.93 -7.20
C ALA A 128 8.77 -10.99 -5.84
N LYS A 129 9.88 -10.25 -5.64
CA LYS A 129 10.56 -10.16 -4.34
C LYS A 129 9.73 -9.48 -3.26
N ALA A 130 8.92 -8.48 -3.62
CA ALA A 130 7.97 -7.89 -2.69
C ALA A 130 6.90 -8.91 -2.25
N VAL A 131 6.37 -9.72 -3.17
CA VAL A 131 5.39 -10.78 -2.85
C VAL A 131 6.01 -11.88 -1.99
N GLU A 132 7.23 -12.32 -2.30
CA GLU A 132 7.98 -13.27 -1.47
C GLU A 132 8.12 -12.75 -0.02
N THR A 133 8.39 -11.44 0.14
CA THR A 133 8.49 -10.81 1.47
C THR A 133 7.17 -10.91 2.24
N VAL A 134 6.04 -10.69 1.57
CA VAL A 134 4.70 -10.86 2.18
C VAL A 134 4.47 -12.33 2.54
N GLN A 135 4.79 -13.28 1.66
CA GLN A 135 4.65 -14.70 1.95
C GLN A 135 5.47 -15.13 3.18
N GLN A 136 6.71 -14.64 3.29
CA GLN A 136 7.57 -14.89 4.44
C GLN A 136 7.00 -14.30 5.73
N ASP A 137 6.45 -13.09 5.69
CA ASP A 137 5.77 -12.49 6.84
C ASP A 137 4.62 -13.38 7.32
N PHE A 138 3.76 -13.85 6.40
CA PHE A 138 2.64 -14.74 6.73
C PHE A 138 3.10 -16.10 7.27
N ALA A 139 4.16 -16.67 6.71
CA ALA A 139 4.72 -17.93 7.20
C ALA A 139 5.19 -17.81 8.66
N VAL A 140 5.92 -16.73 9.00
CA VAL A 140 6.39 -16.48 10.37
C VAL A 140 5.22 -16.21 11.34
N MET A 141 4.12 -15.65 10.85
CA MET A 141 2.91 -15.42 11.64
C MET A 141 2.04 -16.68 11.83
N GLY A 142 2.46 -17.85 11.32
CA GLY A 142 1.67 -19.08 11.36
C GLY A 142 0.43 -19.04 10.44
N ARG A 143 0.39 -18.12 9.48
CA ARG A 143 -0.70 -17.89 8.53
C ARG A 143 -0.28 -18.11 7.08
N GLY A 144 0.74 -18.94 6.84
CA GLY A 144 1.36 -19.20 5.54
C GLY A 144 0.48 -19.81 4.45
N ASP A 145 -0.84 -19.90 4.65
CA ASP A 145 -1.78 -20.23 3.58
C ASP A 145 -1.71 -19.16 2.49
N LEU A 146 -1.30 -19.58 1.29
CA LEU A 146 -1.11 -18.69 0.15
C LEU A 146 -2.39 -17.98 -0.30
N ARG A 147 -3.57 -18.53 0.02
CA ARG A 147 -4.86 -17.86 -0.22
C ARG A 147 -4.94 -16.55 0.56
N ASN A 148 -4.45 -16.54 1.80
CA ASN A 148 -4.44 -15.34 2.63
C ASN A 148 -3.66 -14.20 1.98
N VAL A 149 -2.53 -14.51 1.36
CA VAL A 149 -1.68 -13.55 0.67
C VAL A 149 -2.36 -13.05 -0.61
N ALA A 150 -2.97 -13.95 -1.39
CA ALA A 150 -3.69 -13.58 -2.61
C ALA A 150 -4.89 -12.66 -2.34
N PHE A 151 -5.59 -12.84 -1.21
CA PHE A 151 -6.72 -12.00 -0.80
C PHE A 151 -6.32 -10.78 0.04
N LEU A 152 -5.05 -10.61 0.39
CA LEU A 152 -4.61 -9.47 1.20
C LEU A 152 -4.53 -8.19 0.38
N LEU A 153 -4.02 -8.28 -0.85
CA LEU A 153 -3.70 -7.13 -1.69
C LEU A 153 -4.61 -7.10 -2.91
N ASP A 154 -5.36 -6.01 -3.05
CA ASP A 154 -6.24 -5.82 -4.20
C ASP A 154 -5.46 -5.36 -5.43
N THR A 155 -4.32 -4.69 -5.22
CA THR A 155 -3.45 -4.21 -6.30
C THR A 155 -2.01 -4.02 -5.81
N ILE A 156 -1.05 -4.34 -6.67
CA ILE A 156 0.37 -4.03 -6.50
C ILE A 156 0.81 -3.09 -7.61
N VAL A 157 1.53 -2.03 -7.27
CA VAL A 157 1.98 -1.00 -8.20
C VAL A 157 3.49 -0.97 -8.19
N GLU A 158 4.11 -1.24 -9.33
CA GLU A 158 5.55 -1.08 -9.52
C GLU A 158 5.85 0.36 -9.94
N VAL A 159 6.79 0.98 -9.23
CA VAL A 159 7.08 2.41 -9.35
C VAL A 159 8.56 2.64 -9.63
N GLY A 160 8.85 3.49 -10.62
CA GLY A 160 10.19 3.99 -10.89
C GLY A 160 10.70 4.94 -9.81
N GLU A 161 11.98 5.29 -9.85
CA GLU A 161 12.60 6.21 -8.88
C GLU A 161 12.00 7.64 -8.94
N ASP A 162 11.48 8.04 -10.09
CA ASP A 162 10.79 9.31 -10.32
C ASP A 162 9.31 9.30 -9.87
N GLY A 163 8.79 8.15 -9.40
CA GLY A 163 7.39 7.99 -9.04
C GLY A 163 6.48 7.61 -10.22
N SER A 164 7.04 7.30 -11.39
CA SER A 164 6.29 6.82 -12.55
C SER A 164 5.76 5.40 -12.33
N VAL A 165 4.58 5.07 -12.87
CA VAL A 165 3.99 3.74 -12.74
C VAL A 165 4.51 2.86 -13.87
N GLN A 166 5.29 1.85 -13.53
CA GLN A 166 5.91 0.92 -14.48
C GLN A 166 5.03 -0.32 -14.74
N GLY A 167 4.21 -0.68 -13.76
CA GLY A 167 3.28 -1.79 -13.86
C GLY A 167 2.25 -1.80 -12.75
N VAL A 168 1.09 -2.39 -13.04
CA VAL A 168 0.03 -2.64 -12.07
C VAL A 168 -0.29 -4.13 -12.11
N TYR A 169 -0.37 -4.77 -10.96
CA TYR A 169 -0.47 -6.22 -10.83
C TYR A 169 -1.55 -6.61 -9.83
N THR A 170 -1.99 -7.86 -9.91
CA THR A 170 -2.86 -8.52 -8.95
C THR A 170 -2.31 -9.89 -8.62
N LEU A 171 -2.64 -10.39 -7.43
CA LEU A 171 -2.35 -11.76 -7.05
C LEU A 171 -3.57 -12.63 -7.35
N LYS A 172 -3.32 -13.81 -7.91
CA LYS A 172 -4.31 -14.88 -8.04
C LYS A 172 -3.79 -16.14 -7.37
N TYR A 173 -4.66 -16.87 -6.71
CA TYR A 173 -4.37 -18.21 -6.21
C TYR A 173 -4.95 -19.23 -7.19
N LEU A 174 -4.08 -20.00 -7.84
CA LEU A 174 -4.44 -21.02 -8.84
C LEU A 174 -3.53 -22.24 -8.65
N ASP A 175 -4.12 -23.43 -8.67
CA ASP A 175 -3.41 -24.72 -8.61
C ASP A 175 -2.42 -24.87 -7.45
N GLY A 176 -2.74 -24.25 -6.30
CA GLY A 176 -1.88 -24.32 -5.12
C GLY A 176 -0.84 -23.21 -5.01
N GLU A 177 -0.72 -22.34 -6.03
CA GLU A 177 0.35 -21.34 -6.15
C GLU A 177 -0.19 -19.90 -6.24
N ILE A 178 0.67 -18.93 -5.93
CA ILE A 178 0.39 -17.50 -6.17
C ILE A 178 0.93 -17.10 -7.53
N GLN A 179 0.06 -16.61 -8.40
CA GLN A 179 0.42 -16.01 -9.67
C GLN A 179 0.34 -14.48 -9.60
N ILE A 180 1.39 -13.82 -10.08
CA ILE A 180 1.44 -12.36 -10.21
C ILE A 180 0.98 -12.01 -11.63
N VAL A 181 -0.20 -11.41 -11.75
CA VAL A 181 -0.81 -11.10 -13.04
C VAL A 181 -0.76 -9.60 -13.29
N LYS A 182 -0.07 -9.19 -14.37
CA LYS A 182 -0.04 -7.79 -14.82
C LYS A 182 -1.42 -7.39 -15.37
N LYS A 183 -1.97 -6.30 -14.88
CA LYS A 183 -3.22 -5.69 -15.36
C LYS A 183 -2.95 -4.93 -16.65
N ASN A 184 -3.80 -5.15 -17.65
CA ASN A 184 -3.89 -4.24 -18.77
C ASN A 184 -4.74 -3.04 -18.36
N LEU A 185 -4.14 -1.84 -18.39
CA LEU A 185 -4.80 -0.63 -17.90
C LEU A 185 -5.96 -0.18 -18.80
N ASP A 186 -5.98 -0.62 -20.06
CA ASP A 186 -7.09 -0.34 -20.98
C ASP A 186 -8.37 -1.11 -20.62
N ASP A 187 -8.25 -2.29 -19.99
CA ASP A 187 -9.40 -3.11 -19.60
C ASP A 187 -10.16 -2.55 -18.37
N VAL A 188 -9.54 -1.63 -17.63
CA VAL A 188 -10.13 -1.07 -16.39
C VAL A 188 -11.20 -0.01 -16.69
N LYS A 189 -11.22 0.56 -17.89
CA LYS A 189 -12.18 1.60 -18.32
C LYS A 189 -13.65 1.16 -18.28
N VAL A 190 -13.91 -0.15 -18.36
CA VAL A 190 -15.27 -0.68 -18.52
C VAL A 190 -16.06 -0.77 -17.20
N ARG A 191 -15.39 -0.71 -16.03
CA ARG A 191 -16.07 -0.91 -14.73
C ARG A 191 -16.38 0.38 -13.96
N SER A 192 -15.97 1.54 -14.45
CA SER A 192 -16.23 2.85 -13.82
C SER A 192 -17.47 3.58 -14.37
N ALA A 193 -18.27 2.90 -15.18
CA ALA A 193 -19.53 3.42 -15.72
C ALA A 193 -20.72 2.57 -15.24
N VAL A 194 -20.95 2.54 -13.91
CA VAL A 194 -22.24 2.23 -13.29
C VAL A 194 -22.37 3.06 -12.02
#